data_AF-A0A6L5F2U6-F1
#
_entry.id   AF-A0A6L5F2U6-F1
#
_cell.length_a   1.000
_cell.length_b   1.000
_cell.length_c   1.000
_cell.angle_alpha   90.00
_cell.angle_beta   90.00
_cell.angle_gamma   90.00
#
_symmetry.space_group_name_H-M   'P 1'
#
loop_
_entity.id
_entity.type
_entity.pdbx_description
1 polymer ?
#
loop_
_entity_poly.entity_id
_entity_poly.type
_entity_poly.pdbx_seq_one_letter_code
_entity_poly.pdbx_strand_id
1 'polypeptide(L)'
;MFPVASPAVLADLVAEFKASGPTYQRTVKTTLKASYTNHYRTGLIKRVQVLGFSSNNTVHRPVLEALELISRYATAGNLHYYPVGEHVPVHRGLSGDWEGLVYKEDKRRRQRVVRMVYEVCTFQALREQLRCKEIWVDGADKWRNPAEDLPAEFEERRVEHYQALRKPLDPTEFIDGLREEMRAELDALHQALPNLDWLSISERRSGAIKLTPFEAAPEPRNLRNLKATVATRWGTVPLIDMLKEAVLRTGCLEATGPRATPSPARRCPAAGRQCSRSTRPPPYWPDLRHAGACGRRVTTRRVRISTRGHHRPQHRLAIPDHDPARRSERGRRPRAGTPRRRPTRGTPPGPRAAARLRPTRP
;
A
#
# COMPACT_ATOMS: atom_id res chain seq x y z
N MET A 1 -18.49 -25.74 -0.85
CA MET A 1 -17.31 -26.59 -0.56
C MET A 1 -16.26 -26.23 -1.61
N PHE A 2 -15.19 -25.51 -1.26
CA PHE A 2 -14.18 -25.14 -2.26
C PHE A 2 -13.53 -26.41 -2.83
N PRO A 3 -13.32 -26.55 -4.15
CA PRO A 3 -12.53 -27.64 -4.67
C PRO A 3 -11.10 -27.42 -4.20
N VAL A 4 -10.69 -28.21 -3.21
CA VAL A 4 -9.30 -28.30 -2.78
C VAL A 4 -8.51 -28.71 -4.01
N ALA A 5 -7.65 -27.82 -4.51
CA ALA A 5 -6.78 -28.13 -5.64
C ALA A 5 -6.05 -29.44 -5.32
N SER A 6 -6.11 -30.41 -6.23
CA SER A 6 -5.48 -31.70 -5.97
C SER A 6 -3.97 -31.48 -5.79
N PRO A 7 -3.31 -32.28 -4.94
CA PRO A 7 -1.87 -32.18 -4.74
C PRO A 7 -1.08 -32.21 -6.06
N ALA A 8 -1.59 -32.93 -7.06
CA ALA A 8 -1.04 -32.97 -8.42
C ALA A 8 -1.09 -31.61 -9.13
N VAL A 9 -2.21 -30.89 -9.08
CA VAL A 9 -2.34 -29.56 -9.71
C VAL A 9 -1.41 -28.54 -9.04
N LEU A 10 -1.24 -28.62 -7.72
CA LEU A 10 -0.29 -27.78 -7.00
C LEU A 10 1.16 -28.13 -7.37
N ALA A 11 1.48 -29.42 -7.49
CA ALA A 11 2.80 -29.88 -7.92
C ALA A 11 3.11 -29.45 -9.36
N ASP A 12 2.13 -29.50 -10.27
CA ASP A 12 2.26 -29.08 -11.66
C ASP A 12 2.43 -27.58 -11.79
N LEU A 13 1.70 -26.76 -11.02
CA LEU A 13 1.90 -25.31 -10.97
C LEU A 13 3.28 -24.94 -10.40
N VAL A 14 3.75 -25.66 -9.38
CA VAL A 14 5.10 -25.51 -8.84
C VAL A 14 6.15 -25.94 -9.87
N ALA A 15 5.88 -27.00 -10.64
CA ALA A 15 6.76 -27.46 -11.71
C ALA A 15 6.79 -26.46 -12.88
N GLU A 16 5.64 -25.90 -13.28
CA GLU A 16 5.52 -24.87 -14.31
C GLU A 16 6.21 -23.56 -13.87
N PHE A 17 6.08 -23.18 -12.59
CA PHE A 17 6.79 -22.05 -12.02
C PHE A 17 8.31 -22.28 -11.98
N LYS A 18 8.75 -23.47 -11.55
CA LYS A 18 10.17 -23.86 -11.57
C LYS A 18 10.72 -23.96 -13.00
N ALA A 19 9.89 -24.36 -13.96
CA ALA A 19 10.21 -24.44 -15.40
C ALA A 19 10.14 -23.09 -16.11
N SER A 20 9.40 -22.12 -15.57
CA SER A 20 9.39 -20.70 -15.99
C SER A 20 10.71 -20.03 -15.64
N GLY A 21 11.79 -20.49 -16.28
CA GLY A 21 13.17 -20.23 -15.90
C GLY A 21 13.67 -18.79 -16.10
N PRO A 22 14.74 -18.54 -16.90
CA PRO A 22 15.51 -17.29 -16.89
C PRO A 22 14.69 -16.01 -17.05
N THR A 23 13.50 -16.07 -17.63
CA THR A 23 12.61 -14.93 -17.88
C THR A 23 12.08 -14.31 -16.60
N TYR A 24 11.62 -15.09 -15.62
CA TYR A 24 11.17 -14.55 -14.32
C TYR A 24 12.34 -13.86 -13.60
N GLN A 25 13.48 -14.54 -13.51
CA GLN A 25 14.69 -13.98 -12.90
C GLN A 25 15.19 -12.73 -13.63
N ARG A 26 15.10 -12.67 -14.97
CA ARG A 26 15.46 -11.48 -15.76
C ARG A 26 14.51 -10.32 -15.50
N THR A 27 13.20 -10.57 -15.45
CA THR A 27 12.21 -9.54 -15.14
C THR A 27 12.42 -9.00 -13.73
N VAL A 28 12.54 -9.88 -12.73
CA VAL A 28 12.81 -9.51 -11.33
C VAL A 28 14.10 -8.69 -11.23
N LYS A 29 15.20 -9.14 -11.84
CA LYS A 29 16.47 -8.38 -11.88
C LYS A 29 16.33 -7.01 -12.54
N THR A 30 15.57 -6.93 -13.63
CA THR A 30 15.36 -5.66 -14.36
C THR A 30 14.56 -4.69 -13.51
N THR A 31 13.47 -5.15 -12.90
CA THR A 31 12.63 -4.35 -12.00
C THR A 31 13.40 -3.92 -10.76
N LEU A 32 14.18 -4.82 -10.14
CA LEU A 32 15.05 -4.53 -8.99
C LEU A 32 16.09 -3.47 -9.30
N LYS A 33 16.79 -3.63 -10.42
CA LYS A 33 17.83 -2.67 -10.82
C LYS A 33 17.23 -1.29 -11.12
N ALA A 34 15.99 -1.25 -11.63
CA ALA A 34 15.26 -0.01 -11.85
C ALA A 34 14.74 0.62 -10.56
N SER A 35 14.23 -0.18 -9.60
CA SER A 35 13.72 0.32 -8.32
C SER A 35 14.83 0.78 -7.39
N TYR A 36 15.97 0.08 -7.40
CA TYR A 36 17.16 0.38 -6.62
C TYR A 36 18.22 1.09 -7.47
N THR A 37 17.79 2.13 -8.18
CA THR A 37 18.68 3.02 -8.94
C THR A 37 19.58 3.84 -8.02
N ASN A 38 20.66 4.39 -8.58
CA ASN A 38 21.70 5.12 -7.84
C ASN A 38 21.15 6.20 -6.88
N HIS A 39 20.08 6.91 -7.26
CA HIS A 39 19.47 7.91 -6.39
C HIS A 39 18.92 7.31 -5.09
N TYR A 40 18.06 6.29 -5.19
CA TYR A 40 17.48 5.62 -4.03
C TYR A 40 18.53 4.90 -3.19
N ARG A 41 19.49 4.24 -3.85
CA ARG A 41 20.64 3.61 -3.19
C ARG A 41 21.42 4.62 -2.35
N THR A 42 21.77 5.76 -2.92
CA THR A 42 22.53 6.81 -2.22
C THR A 42 21.74 7.35 -1.02
N GLY A 43 20.44 7.60 -1.19
CA GLY A 43 19.58 8.07 -0.10
C GLY A 43 19.42 7.06 1.03
N LEU A 44 19.26 5.78 0.71
CA LEU A 44 19.13 4.71 1.71
C LEU A 44 20.43 4.52 2.49
N ILE A 45 21.57 4.46 1.82
CA ILE A 45 22.88 4.30 2.47
C ILE A 45 23.18 5.46 3.42
N LYS A 46 22.93 6.71 2.99
CA LYS A 46 23.11 7.89 3.84
C LYS A 46 22.26 7.81 5.11
N ARG A 47 21.02 7.31 5.01
CA ARG A 47 20.15 7.12 6.20
C ARG A 47 20.70 6.04 7.12
N VAL A 48 21.16 4.92 6.55
CA VAL A 48 21.72 3.81 7.33
C VAL A 48 22.97 4.24 8.09
N GLN A 49 23.77 5.14 7.51
CA GLN A 49 24.99 5.66 8.15
C GLN A 49 24.73 6.63 9.31
N VAL A 50 23.56 7.28 9.33
CA VAL A 50 23.21 8.28 10.36
C VAL A 50 22.39 7.65 11.49
N LEU A 51 21.55 6.66 11.17
CA LEU A 51 20.66 6.04 12.14
C LEU A 51 21.38 4.92 12.90
N GLY A 52 21.31 4.96 14.23
CA GLY A 52 21.70 3.84 15.09
C GLY A 52 20.59 2.79 15.08
N PHE A 53 20.93 1.55 14.67
CA PHE A 53 20.02 0.42 14.71
C PHE A 53 20.44 -0.56 15.79
N SER A 54 19.48 -0.97 16.61
CA SER A 54 19.72 -1.85 17.75
C SER A 54 18.69 -2.99 17.78
N SER A 55 19.06 -4.12 18.39
CA SER A 55 18.19 -5.27 18.60
C SER A 55 18.57 -6.01 19.89
N ASN A 56 17.57 -6.48 20.65
CA ASN A 56 17.76 -7.31 21.85
C ASN A 56 17.86 -8.80 21.49
N ASN A 57 17.51 -9.16 20.25
CA ASN A 57 17.36 -10.54 19.81
C ASN A 57 18.53 -10.94 18.90
N THR A 58 19.28 -11.97 19.31
CA THR A 58 20.43 -12.47 18.57
C THR A 58 20.07 -13.02 17.19
N VAL A 59 18.81 -13.43 16.99
CA VAL A 59 18.30 -13.92 15.69
C VAL A 59 18.31 -12.83 14.61
N HIS A 60 18.17 -11.56 14.99
CA HIS A 60 18.09 -10.43 14.06
C HIS A 60 19.45 -9.73 13.85
N ARG A 61 20.45 -10.09 14.66
CA ARG A 61 21.82 -9.57 14.58
C ARG A 61 22.47 -9.69 13.19
N PRO A 62 22.26 -10.77 12.39
CA PRO A 62 22.81 -10.84 11.05
C PRO A 62 22.32 -9.74 10.09
N VAL A 63 21.15 -9.14 10.34
CA VAL A 63 20.68 -7.98 9.55
C VAL A 63 21.46 -6.73 9.92
N LEU A 64 21.79 -6.52 11.20
CA LEU A 64 22.63 -5.39 11.63
C LEU A 64 24.05 -5.51 11.06
N GLU A 65 24.66 -6.69 11.14
CA GLU A 65 25.97 -6.97 10.53
C GLU A 65 25.93 -6.77 9.00
N ALA A 66 24.81 -7.12 8.35
CA ALA A 66 24.61 -6.86 6.93
C ALA A 66 24.57 -5.36 6.61
N LEU A 67 23.94 -4.53 7.46
CA LEU A 67 23.94 -3.07 7.30
C LEU A 67 25.36 -2.49 7.47
N GLU A 68 26.15 -3.02 8.39
CA GLU A 68 27.56 -2.64 8.56
C GLU A 68 28.37 -2.97 7.30
N LEU A 69 28.19 -4.17 6.73
CA LEU A 69 28.81 -4.55 5.44
C LEU A 69 28.41 -3.57 4.33
N ILE A 70 27.13 -3.25 4.20
CA ILE A 70 26.63 -2.33 3.18
C ILE A 70 27.24 -0.94 3.36
N SER A 71 27.35 -0.47 4.60
CA SER A 71 27.98 0.80 4.95
C SER A 71 29.47 0.82 4.62
N ARG A 72 30.22 -0.24 4.96
CA ARG A 72 31.65 -0.39 4.64
C ARG A 72 31.93 -0.28 3.14
N TYR A 73 31.06 -0.87 2.32
CA TYR A 73 31.21 -0.80 0.87
C TYR A 73 30.53 0.41 0.23
N ALA A 74 29.81 1.27 0.97
CA ALA A 74 28.98 2.36 0.44
C ALA A 74 29.61 3.16 -0.71
N THR A 75 30.88 3.55 -0.54
CA THR A 75 31.69 4.35 -1.46
C THR A 75 32.56 3.52 -2.40
N ALA A 76 32.67 2.21 -2.17
CA ALA A 76 33.30 1.31 -3.11
C ALA A 76 32.48 1.34 -4.41
N GLY A 77 33.12 1.62 -5.54
CA GLY A 77 32.51 2.01 -6.82
C GLY A 77 31.51 1.01 -7.42
N ASN A 78 31.51 0.81 -8.74
CA ASN A 78 30.52 -0.05 -9.40
C ASN A 78 30.84 -1.56 -9.23
N LEU A 79 30.86 -2.03 -7.98
CA LEU A 79 31.04 -3.44 -7.63
C LEU A 79 29.74 -4.22 -7.89
N HIS A 80 29.81 -5.17 -8.80
CA HIS A 80 28.71 -6.10 -9.06
C HIS A 80 28.59 -7.19 -7.97
N TYR A 81 29.72 -7.60 -7.40
CA TYR A 81 29.82 -8.65 -6.38
C TYR A 81 30.65 -8.15 -5.22
N TYR A 82 30.39 -8.65 -4.01
CA TYR A 82 31.33 -8.47 -2.91
C TYR A 82 32.68 -9.15 -3.20
N PRO A 83 33.79 -8.65 -2.63
CA PRO A 83 35.11 -9.25 -2.79
C PRO A 83 35.14 -10.71 -2.33
N VAL A 84 36.01 -11.50 -2.95
CA VAL A 84 36.22 -12.90 -2.54
C VAL A 84 36.95 -12.90 -1.21
N GLY A 85 36.46 -13.69 -0.24
CA GLY A 85 37.00 -13.74 1.11
C GLY A 85 36.36 -12.75 2.09
N GLU A 86 35.51 -11.83 1.61
CA GLU A 86 34.72 -10.97 2.50
C GLU A 86 33.67 -11.80 3.25
N HIS A 87 33.54 -11.57 4.56
CA HIS A 87 32.47 -12.16 5.34
C HIS A 87 31.15 -11.45 5.01
N VAL A 88 30.23 -12.18 4.38
CA VAL A 88 28.89 -11.69 4.04
C VAL A 88 27.87 -12.34 4.98
N PRO A 89 27.27 -11.58 5.93
CA PRO A 89 26.31 -12.13 6.88
C PRO A 89 25.10 -12.76 6.19
N VAL A 90 24.71 -13.94 6.66
CA VAL A 90 23.52 -14.64 6.14
C VAL A 90 22.33 -14.32 7.06
N HIS A 91 21.31 -13.68 6.50
CA HIS A 91 20.07 -13.37 7.23
C HIS A 91 18.84 -14.00 6.57
N ARG A 92 17.74 -14.17 7.32
CA ARG A 92 16.52 -14.85 6.86
C ARG A 92 15.95 -14.29 5.55
N GLY A 93 16.07 -12.98 5.34
CA GLY A 93 15.66 -12.32 4.09
C GLY A 93 16.41 -12.73 2.81
N LEU A 94 17.46 -13.55 2.90
CA LEU A 94 18.21 -14.07 1.73
C LEU A 94 17.71 -15.45 1.27
N SER A 95 16.75 -16.06 1.96
CA SER A 95 16.24 -17.40 1.67
C SER A 95 15.13 -17.39 0.61
N GLY A 96 14.79 -18.57 0.09
CA GLY A 96 13.66 -18.76 -0.84
C GLY A 96 13.96 -18.21 -2.23
N ASP A 97 13.01 -17.45 -2.81
CA ASP A 97 13.10 -16.93 -4.19
C ASP A 97 14.33 -16.04 -4.44
N TRP A 98 14.90 -15.47 -3.36
CA TRP A 98 16.06 -14.59 -3.41
C TRP A 98 17.39 -15.32 -3.47
N GLU A 99 17.48 -16.54 -2.94
CA GLU A 99 18.74 -17.27 -2.77
C GLU A 99 19.48 -17.44 -4.10
N GLY A 100 18.76 -17.87 -5.14
CA GLY A 100 19.29 -18.04 -6.49
C GLY A 100 19.61 -16.73 -7.21
N LEU A 101 19.18 -15.57 -6.70
CA LEU A 101 19.53 -14.25 -7.23
C LEU A 101 20.71 -13.62 -6.49
N VAL A 102 20.80 -13.85 -5.17
CA VAL A 102 21.87 -13.37 -4.29
C VAL A 102 23.16 -14.15 -4.55
N TYR A 103 23.08 -15.48 -4.59
CA TYR A 103 24.25 -16.33 -4.75
C TYR A 103 24.39 -16.79 -6.20
N LYS A 104 25.57 -16.56 -6.78
CA LYS A 104 25.93 -16.99 -8.13
C LYS A 104 27.27 -17.70 -8.13
N GLU A 105 27.36 -18.80 -8.86
CA GLU A 105 28.64 -19.44 -9.11
C GLU A 105 29.40 -18.70 -10.21
N ASP A 106 30.67 -18.41 -9.94
CA ASP A 106 31.63 -17.94 -10.93
C ASP A 106 32.11 -19.10 -11.82
N LYS A 107 32.84 -18.80 -12.90
CA LYS A 107 33.45 -19.79 -13.82
C LYS A 107 34.32 -20.83 -13.11
N ARG A 108 34.82 -20.50 -11.92
CA ARG A 108 35.64 -21.39 -11.06
C ARG A 108 34.82 -22.12 -10.00
N ARG A 109 33.48 -22.21 -10.15
CA ARG A 109 32.52 -22.80 -9.19
C ARG A 109 32.62 -22.24 -7.77
N ARG A 110 33.01 -20.97 -7.64
CA ARG A 110 33.02 -20.25 -6.35
C ARG A 110 31.72 -19.48 -6.20
N GLN A 111 31.10 -19.56 -5.03
CA GLN A 111 29.92 -18.78 -4.70
C GLN A 111 30.28 -17.29 -4.57
N ARG A 112 29.54 -16.44 -5.27
CA ARG A 112 29.68 -14.98 -5.30
C ARG A 112 28.36 -14.35 -4.90
N VAL A 113 28.43 -13.33 -4.06
CA VAL A 113 27.25 -12.58 -3.62
C VAL A 113 27.05 -11.37 -4.53
N VAL A 114 25.90 -11.31 -5.20
CA VAL A 114 25.49 -10.16 -6.02
C VAL A 114 25.13 -9.01 -5.09
N ARG A 115 25.99 -7.98 -5.04
CA ARG A 115 25.91 -6.87 -4.09
C ARG A 115 24.55 -6.18 -4.08
N MET A 116 24.06 -5.82 -5.27
CA MET A 116 22.81 -5.07 -5.42
C MET A 116 21.59 -5.87 -4.93
N VAL A 117 21.54 -7.17 -5.20
CA VAL A 117 20.43 -8.02 -4.77
C VAL A 117 20.49 -8.20 -3.25
N TYR A 118 21.68 -8.44 -2.72
CA TYR A 118 21.91 -8.51 -1.28
C TYR A 118 21.44 -7.23 -0.57
N GLU A 119 21.88 -6.05 -1.02
CA GLU A 119 21.47 -4.75 -0.44
C GLU A 119 19.93 -4.61 -0.38
N VAL A 120 19.23 -4.94 -1.46
CA VAL A 120 17.76 -4.86 -1.50
C VAL A 120 17.12 -5.86 -0.53
N CYS A 121 17.58 -7.11 -0.52
CA CYS A 121 17.07 -8.12 0.41
C CYS A 121 17.31 -7.72 1.88
N THR A 122 18.48 -7.12 2.19
CA THR A 122 18.78 -6.60 3.52
C THR A 122 17.85 -5.45 3.89
N PHE A 123 17.58 -4.50 2.99
CA PHE A 123 16.63 -3.42 3.28
C PHE A 123 15.18 -3.89 3.41
N GLN A 124 14.79 -4.92 2.66
CA GLN A 124 13.49 -5.54 2.85
C GLN A 124 13.39 -6.19 4.24
N ALA A 125 14.40 -6.97 4.64
CA ALA A 125 14.46 -7.59 5.95
C ALA A 125 14.46 -6.54 7.08
N LEU A 126 15.24 -5.46 6.93
CA LEU A 126 15.25 -4.34 7.86
C LEU A 126 13.86 -3.71 8.00
N ARG A 127 13.17 -3.45 6.89
CA ARG A 127 11.80 -2.89 6.92
C ARG A 127 10.85 -3.80 7.69
N GLU A 128 10.91 -5.11 7.46
CA GLU A 128 10.05 -6.07 8.16
C GLU A 128 10.35 -6.09 9.66
N GLN A 129 11.63 -6.06 10.05
CA GLN A 129 12.03 -6.07 11.46
C GLN A 129 11.71 -4.76 12.18
N LEU A 130 11.84 -3.61 11.52
CA LEU A 130 11.39 -2.30 12.04
C LEU A 130 9.88 -2.27 12.30
N ARG A 131 9.08 -2.89 11.43
CA ARG A 131 7.61 -2.93 11.59
C ARG A 131 7.19 -3.72 12.81
N CYS A 132 7.93 -4.77 13.15
CA CYS A 132 7.69 -5.59 14.34
C CYS A 132 8.48 -5.10 15.56
N LYS A 133 9.26 -4.02 15.44
CA LYS A 133 10.18 -3.49 16.47
C LYS A 133 11.23 -4.50 16.98
N GLU A 134 11.52 -5.55 16.21
CA GLU A 134 12.62 -6.48 16.49
C GLU A 134 13.99 -5.82 16.29
N ILE A 135 14.06 -4.92 15.30
CA ILE A 135 15.08 -3.88 15.20
C ILE A 135 14.38 -2.56 15.48
N TRP A 136 15.03 -1.68 16.23
CA TRP A 136 14.57 -0.32 16.45
C TRP A 136 15.67 0.69 16.10
N VAL A 137 15.30 1.96 16.08
CA VAL A 137 16.19 3.08 15.79
C VAL A 137 16.36 3.90 17.05
N ASP A 138 17.61 4.14 17.44
CA ASP A 138 17.93 4.92 18.64
C ASP A 138 17.47 6.37 18.46
N GLY A 139 16.74 6.90 19.46
CA GLY A 139 16.18 8.25 19.41
C GLY A 139 14.98 8.44 18.48
N ALA A 140 14.48 7.39 17.82
CA ALA A 140 13.20 7.46 17.12
C ALA A 140 12.04 7.40 18.12
N ASP A 141 10.91 8.06 17.84
CA ASP A 141 9.70 7.94 18.66
C ASP A 141 8.89 6.69 18.28
N LYS A 142 8.42 6.65 17.02
CA LYS A 142 7.58 5.55 16.52
C LYS A 142 8.29 4.20 16.47
N TRP A 143 9.58 4.21 16.14
CA TRP A 143 10.43 3.02 15.97
C TRP A 143 11.45 2.89 17.10
N ARG A 144 11.09 3.30 18.32
CA ARG A 144 11.92 3.12 19.52
C ARG A 144 11.98 1.68 19.99
N ASN A 145 12.86 1.44 20.95
CA ASN A 145 12.99 0.19 21.68
C ASN A 145 11.63 -0.27 22.23
N PRO A 146 11.16 -1.50 21.91
CA PRO A 146 9.89 -2.00 22.41
C PRO A 146 9.85 -2.14 23.94
N ALA A 147 11.00 -2.26 24.62
CA ALA A 147 11.05 -2.28 26.08
C ALA A 147 10.64 -0.94 26.71
N GLU A 148 10.78 0.18 25.99
CA GLU A 148 10.37 1.51 26.43
C GLU A 148 8.87 1.79 26.21
N ASP A 149 8.15 0.87 25.56
CA ASP A 149 6.70 1.01 25.39
C ASP A 149 5.92 0.68 26.69
N LEU A 150 6.58 0.07 27.68
CA LEU A 150 6.00 -0.29 28.96
C LEU A 150 6.52 0.66 30.07
N PRO A 151 5.68 0.96 31.08
CA PRO A 151 6.15 1.62 32.30
C PRO A 151 7.30 0.83 32.96
N ALA A 152 8.23 1.52 33.63
CA ALA A 152 9.36 0.88 34.28
C ALA A 152 8.94 -0.14 35.36
N GLU A 153 7.83 0.13 36.06
CA GLU A 153 7.28 -0.71 37.11
C GLU A 153 6.31 -1.78 36.58
N PHE A 154 6.23 -1.98 35.26
CA PHE A 154 5.24 -2.86 34.65
C PHE A 154 5.30 -4.29 35.17
N GLU A 155 6.50 -4.87 35.32
CA GLU A 155 6.66 -6.24 35.82
C GLU A 155 6.21 -6.35 37.28
N GLU A 156 6.53 -5.36 38.12
CA GLU A 156 6.16 -5.33 39.53
C GLU A 156 4.64 -5.19 39.72
N ARG A 157 3.99 -4.40 38.85
CA ARG A 157 2.55 -4.10 38.91
C ARG A 157 1.73 -4.82 37.85
N ARG A 158 2.27 -5.90 37.27
CA ARG A 158 1.68 -6.63 36.16
C ARG A 158 0.25 -7.08 36.46
N VAL A 159 -0.02 -7.57 37.66
CA VAL A 159 -1.36 -7.99 38.11
C VAL A 159 -2.36 -6.83 38.07
N GLU A 160 -2.00 -5.68 38.62
CA GLU A 160 -2.87 -4.50 38.66
C GLU A 160 -3.17 -3.96 37.27
N HIS A 161 -2.15 -3.91 36.39
CA HIS A 161 -2.30 -3.46 35.01
C HIS A 161 -3.25 -4.36 34.21
N TYR A 162 -3.10 -5.68 34.33
CA TYR A 162 -3.94 -6.64 33.64
C TYR A 162 -5.38 -6.61 34.15
N GLN A 163 -5.59 -6.47 35.47
CA GLN A 163 -6.91 -6.29 36.05
C GLN A 163 -7.60 -5.01 35.55
N ALA A 164 -6.87 -3.89 35.49
CA ALA A 164 -7.40 -2.62 34.96
C ALA A 164 -7.82 -2.73 33.48
N LEU A 165 -7.07 -3.48 32.67
CA LEU A 165 -7.38 -3.76 31.27
C LEU A 165 -8.44 -4.86 31.07
N ARG A 166 -8.84 -5.53 32.16
CA ARG A 166 -9.73 -6.71 32.14
C ARG A 166 -9.20 -7.80 31.21
N LYS A 167 -7.88 -8.07 31.30
CA LYS A 167 -7.20 -9.13 30.55
C LYS A 167 -6.66 -10.20 31.49
N PRO A 168 -6.66 -11.48 31.08
CA PRO A 168 -6.14 -12.56 31.91
C PRO A 168 -4.61 -12.50 31.95
N LEU A 169 -4.04 -12.94 33.08
CA LEU A 169 -2.58 -12.99 33.27
C LEU A 169 -1.92 -14.08 32.44
N ASP A 170 -2.65 -15.16 32.16
CA ASP A 170 -2.22 -16.24 31.30
C ASP A 170 -2.43 -15.83 29.82
N PRO A 171 -1.35 -15.75 29.00
CA PRO A 171 -1.49 -15.46 27.59
C PRO A 171 -2.30 -16.52 26.83
N THR A 172 -2.30 -17.78 27.30
CA THR A 172 -3.01 -18.88 26.64
C THR A 172 -4.52 -18.66 26.69
N GLU A 173 -5.05 -18.31 27.86
CA GLU A 173 -6.46 -17.97 28.07
C GLU A 173 -6.92 -16.82 27.14
N PHE A 174 -6.09 -15.77 27.01
CA PHE A 174 -6.39 -14.66 26.10
C PHE A 174 -6.42 -15.10 24.63
N ILE A 175 -5.42 -15.86 24.20
CA ILE A 175 -5.29 -16.31 22.81
C ILE A 175 -6.42 -17.26 22.43
N ASP A 176 -6.77 -18.19 23.31
CA ASP A 176 -7.83 -19.16 23.07
C ASP A 176 -9.20 -18.49 23.05
N GLY A 177 -9.46 -17.54 23.96
CA GLY A 177 -10.67 -16.71 23.92
C GLY A 177 -10.81 -15.94 22.61
N LEU A 178 -9.74 -15.29 22.14
CA LEU A 178 -9.74 -14.54 20.87
C LEU A 178 -9.95 -15.46 19.66
N ARG A 179 -9.33 -16.64 19.66
CA ARG A 179 -9.50 -17.65 18.60
C ARG A 179 -10.93 -18.15 18.55
N GLU A 180 -11.55 -18.39 19.70
CA GLU A 180 -12.93 -18.84 19.77
C GLU A 180 -13.90 -17.77 19.30
N GLU A 181 -13.73 -16.52 19.73
CA GLU A 181 -14.50 -15.37 19.23
C GLU A 181 -14.38 -15.25 17.70
N MET A 182 -13.16 -15.34 17.16
CA MET A 182 -12.93 -15.30 15.72
C MET A 182 -13.66 -16.45 14.98
N ARG A 183 -13.62 -17.68 15.50
CA ARG A 183 -14.33 -18.81 14.89
C ARG A 183 -15.84 -18.61 14.94
N ALA A 184 -16.36 -18.24 16.11
CA ALA A 184 -17.79 -18.00 16.31
C ALA A 184 -18.33 -16.91 15.37
N GLU A 185 -17.62 -15.78 15.25
CA GLU A 185 -18.01 -14.68 14.35
C GLU A 185 -17.88 -15.05 12.87
N LEU A 186 -16.87 -15.84 12.49
CA LEU A 186 -16.75 -16.36 11.11
C LEU A 186 -17.87 -17.36 10.78
N ASP A 187 -18.24 -18.21 11.74
CA ASP A 187 -19.35 -19.16 11.59
C ASP A 187 -20.70 -18.43 11.53
N ALA A 188 -20.90 -17.43 12.41
CA ALA A 188 -22.08 -16.58 12.38
C ALA A 188 -22.19 -15.81 11.06
N LEU A 189 -21.07 -15.26 10.56
CA LEU A 189 -21.01 -14.67 9.24
C LEU A 189 -21.39 -15.70 8.17
N HIS A 190 -20.76 -16.87 8.16
CA HIS A 190 -21.02 -17.93 7.18
C HIS A 190 -22.50 -18.35 7.14
N GLN A 191 -23.13 -18.48 8.32
CA GLN A 191 -24.56 -18.78 8.45
C GLN A 191 -25.46 -17.63 7.97
N ALA A 192 -25.02 -16.38 8.12
CA ALA A 192 -25.76 -15.22 7.65
C ALA A 192 -25.66 -15.04 6.13
N LEU A 193 -24.54 -15.43 5.48
CA LEU A 193 -24.29 -15.18 4.05
C LEU A 193 -25.44 -15.58 3.11
N PRO A 194 -26.09 -16.75 3.23
CA PRO A 194 -27.18 -17.15 2.34
C PRO A 194 -28.43 -16.28 2.45
N ASN A 195 -28.63 -15.60 3.57
CA ASN A 195 -29.82 -14.81 3.88
C ASN A 195 -29.67 -13.32 3.51
N LEU A 196 -28.57 -12.94 2.87
CA LEU A 196 -28.28 -11.55 2.52
C LEU A 196 -28.71 -11.26 1.08
N ASP A 197 -29.84 -10.57 0.91
CA ASP A 197 -30.42 -10.24 -0.41
C ASP A 197 -29.49 -9.40 -1.31
N TRP A 198 -28.57 -8.65 -0.70
CA TRP A 198 -27.59 -7.81 -1.39
C TRP A 198 -26.30 -8.54 -1.79
N LEU A 199 -26.14 -9.80 -1.40
CA LEU A 199 -24.93 -10.57 -1.60
C LEU A 199 -25.22 -11.82 -2.44
N SER A 200 -24.48 -11.97 -3.53
CA SER A 200 -24.51 -13.19 -4.36
C SER A 200 -23.10 -13.79 -4.44
N ILE A 201 -22.96 -15.02 -3.94
CA ILE A 201 -21.73 -15.81 -4.00
C ILE A 201 -21.96 -16.93 -5.02
N SER A 202 -21.09 -17.04 -6.02
CA SER A 202 -21.16 -18.03 -7.09
C SER A 202 -19.80 -18.70 -7.32
N GLU A 203 -19.82 -19.98 -7.72
CA GLU A 203 -18.60 -20.72 -8.06
C GLU A 203 -18.12 -20.35 -9.47
N ARG A 204 -17.38 -19.24 -9.58
CA ARG A 204 -16.79 -18.75 -10.84
C ARG A 204 -15.31 -18.42 -10.68
N ARG A 205 -14.52 -18.65 -11.74
CA ARG A 205 -13.06 -18.38 -11.77
C ARG A 205 -12.71 -16.90 -11.54
N SER A 206 -13.64 -15.98 -11.76
CA SER A 206 -13.50 -14.54 -11.50
C SER A 206 -14.86 -13.92 -11.20
N GLY A 207 -14.91 -12.99 -10.24
CA GLY A 207 -16.15 -12.28 -9.86
C GLY A 207 -17.14 -13.16 -9.09
N ALA A 208 -16.63 -14.10 -8.28
CA ALA A 208 -17.42 -15.01 -7.46
C ALA A 208 -18.32 -14.29 -6.45
N ILE A 209 -17.89 -13.13 -5.95
CA ILE A 209 -18.62 -12.32 -4.99
C ILE A 209 -19.20 -11.12 -5.73
N LYS A 210 -20.53 -10.97 -5.69
CA LYS A 210 -21.26 -9.85 -6.25
C LYS A 210 -22.08 -9.17 -5.15
N LEU A 211 -21.88 -7.86 -5.01
CA LEU A 211 -22.64 -6.99 -4.13
C LEU A 211 -23.66 -6.22 -4.97
N THR A 212 -24.89 -6.07 -4.48
CA THR A 212 -25.82 -5.11 -5.08
C THR A 212 -25.27 -3.70 -4.87
N PRO A 213 -25.30 -2.84 -5.90
CA PRO A 213 -24.93 -1.44 -5.74
C PRO A 213 -25.77 -0.78 -4.64
N PHE A 214 -25.12 0.03 -3.80
CA PHE A 214 -25.84 0.83 -2.82
C PHE A 214 -26.82 1.77 -3.53
N GLU A 215 -27.98 1.99 -2.90
CA GLU A 215 -28.85 3.08 -3.31
C GLU A 215 -28.11 4.41 -3.12
N ALA A 216 -28.29 5.30 -4.10
CA ALA A 216 -27.69 6.63 -4.03
C ALA A 216 -28.27 7.36 -2.81
N ALA A 217 -27.38 7.80 -1.91
CA ALA A 217 -27.78 8.63 -0.79
C ALA A 217 -28.53 9.88 -1.31
N PRO A 218 -29.59 10.32 -0.61
CA PRO A 218 -30.31 11.52 -1.01
C PRO A 218 -29.37 12.72 -1.04
N GLU A 219 -29.55 13.60 -2.01
CA GLU A 219 -28.71 14.79 -2.16
C GLU A 219 -28.77 15.62 -0.85
N PRO A 220 -27.63 15.90 -0.19
CA PRO A 220 -27.62 16.73 1.01
C PRO A 220 -28.22 18.10 0.72
N ARG A 221 -29.10 18.59 1.60
CA ARG A 221 -29.86 19.85 1.41
C ARG A 221 -28.94 21.03 1.04
N ASN A 222 -27.76 21.09 1.64
CA ASN A 222 -26.82 22.20 1.46
C ASN A 222 -25.81 22.00 0.33
N LEU A 223 -25.79 20.85 -0.35
CA LEU A 223 -24.78 20.56 -1.36
C LEU A 223 -24.83 21.57 -2.52
N ARG A 224 -26.04 21.95 -2.94
CA ARG A 224 -26.24 22.94 -4.00
C ARG A 224 -25.76 24.33 -3.58
N ASN A 225 -26.11 24.74 -2.37
CA ASN A 225 -25.70 26.02 -1.82
C ASN A 225 -24.18 26.09 -1.68
N LEU A 226 -23.55 25.03 -1.16
CA LEU A 226 -22.11 24.94 -1.01
C LEU A 226 -21.40 24.95 -2.37
N LYS A 227 -21.90 24.20 -3.36
CA LYS A 227 -21.39 24.24 -4.74
C LYS A 227 -21.50 25.64 -5.35
N ALA A 228 -22.63 26.32 -5.13
CA ALA A 228 -22.82 27.70 -5.60
C ALA A 228 -21.85 28.65 -4.92
N THR A 229 -21.69 28.60 -3.60
CA THR A 229 -20.72 29.43 -2.87
C THR A 229 -19.28 29.17 -3.30
N VAL A 230 -18.89 27.90 -3.50
CA VAL A 230 -17.58 27.51 -4.02
C VAL A 230 -17.36 28.11 -5.42
N ALA A 231 -18.35 27.96 -6.31
CA ALA A 231 -18.29 28.51 -7.66
C ALA A 231 -18.25 30.04 -7.68
N THR A 232 -19.01 30.72 -6.82
CA THR A 232 -18.97 32.19 -6.71
C THR A 232 -17.63 32.68 -6.17
N ARG A 233 -17.06 31.98 -5.19
CA ARG A 233 -15.82 32.41 -4.52
C ARG A 233 -14.56 32.15 -5.34
N TRP A 234 -14.50 31.03 -6.06
CA TRP A 234 -13.29 30.60 -6.78
C TRP A 234 -13.48 30.52 -8.30
N GLY A 235 -14.70 30.71 -8.81
CA GLY A 235 -15.01 30.54 -10.23
C GLY A 235 -14.93 29.07 -10.68
N THR A 236 -15.12 28.86 -11.98
CA THR A 236 -14.81 27.59 -12.63
C THR A 236 -13.43 27.71 -13.24
N VAL A 237 -12.41 27.13 -12.61
CA VAL A 237 -11.04 27.14 -13.14
C VAL A 237 -10.79 25.86 -13.93
N PRO A 238 -10.32 25.94 -15.19
CA PRO A 238 -9.86 24.78 -15.92
C PRO A 238 -8.77 24.04 -15.15
N LEU A 239 -8.86 22.71 -15.06
CA LEU A 239 -7.90 21.89 -14.31
C LEU A 239 -6.45 22.13 -14.78
N ILE A 240 -6.26 22.43 -16.06
CA ILE A 240 -4.94 22.71 -16.64
C ILE A 240 -4.31 23.99 -16.07
N ASP A 241 -5.13 25.01 -15.78
CA ASP A 241 -4.65 26.28 -15.22
C ASP A 241 -4.31 26.12 -13.74
N MET A 242 -5.10 25.36 -12.97
CA MET A 242 -4.74 24.98 -11.61
C MET A 242 -3.43 24.19 -11.55
N LEU A 243 -3.23 23.24 -12.48
CA LEU A 243 -1.99 22.47 -12.56
C LEU A 243 -0.80 23.38 -12.90
N LYS A 244 -0.95 24.29 -13.87
CA LYS A 244 0.09 25.25 -14.25
C LYS A 244 0.46 26.16 -13.07
N GLU A 245 -0.52 26.73 -12.38
CA GLU A 245 -0.30 27.59 -11.21
C GLU A 245 0.34 26.82 -10.06
N ALA A 246 -0.09 25.58 -9.80
CA ALA A 246 0.53 24.74 -8.77
C ALA A 246 1.99 24.45 -9.10
N VAL A 247 2.30 24.11 -10.35
CA VAL A 247 3.68 23.89 -10.82
C VAL A 247 4.53 25.14 -10.65
N LEU A 248 4.03 26.31 -11.06
CA LEU A 248 4.76 27.58 -10.95
C LEU A 248 5.00 28.00 -9.49
N ARG A 249 4.01 27.81 -8.61
CA ARG A 249 4.11 28.23 -7.20
C ARG A 249 4.93 27.28 -6.33
N THR A 250 4.88 25.99 -6.62
CA THR A 250 5.60 24.98 -5.82
C THR A 250 6.97 24.65 -6.38
N GLY A 251 7.25 25.03 -7.64
CA GLY A 251 8.49 24.63 -8.32
C GLY A 251 8.63 23.11 -8.43
N CYS A 252 7.55 22.33 -8.28
CA CYS A 252 7.64 20.88 -8.14
C CYS A 252 8.25 20.17 -9.37
N LEU A 253 8.23 20.83 -10.53
CA LEU A 253 8.90 20.35 -11.76
C LEU A 253 10.32 20.88 -11.94
N GLU A 254 10.82 21.79 -11.10
CA GLU A 254 12.23 22.24 -11.15
C GLU A 254 13.19 21.12 -10.71
N ALA A 255 12.75 20.24 -9.81
CA ALA A 255 13.48 19.03 -9.43
C ALA A 255 13.52 17.98 -10.55
N THR A 256 12.65 18.10 -11.56
CA THR A 256 12.65 17.30 -12.78
C THR A 256 13.27 18.10 -13.92
N GLY A 257 14.57 18.40 -13.82
CA GLY A 257 15.29 19.13 -14.87
C GLY A 257 15.11 18.45 -16.25
N PRO A 258 15.06 19.23 -17.35
CA PRO A 258 14.90 18.68 -18.68
C PRO A 258 16.08 17.76 -18.99
N ARG A 259 15.79 16.48 -19.21
CA ARG A 259 16.72 15.57 -19.86
C ARG A 259 16.89 16.11 -21.28
N ALA A 260 17.91 16.91 -21.50
CA ALA A 260 18.23 17.48 -22.79
C ALA A 260 18.32 16.36 -23.83
N THR A 261 17.29 16.22 -24.66
CA THR A 261 17.43 15.60 -25.96
C THR A 261 18.33 16.50 -26.79
N PRO A 262 19.39 16.00 -27.44
CA PRO A 262 20.22 16.83 -28.30
C PRO A 262 19.35 17.31 -29.47
N SER A 263 19.04 18.60 -29.52
CA SER A 263 18.44 19.23 -30.69
C SER A 263 19.55 19.60 -31.69
N PRO A 264 19.37 19.38 -33.00
CA PRO A 264 20.42 19.59 -33.98
C PRO A 264 20.69 21.09 -34.20
N ALA A 265 21.97 21.44 -34.07
CA ALA A 265 22.66 22.60 -34.65
C ALA A 265 21.87 23.92 -34.81
N ARG A 266 22.09 24.86 -33.88
CA ARG A 266 22.00 26.29 -34.22
C ARG A 266 23.22 26.66 -35.05
N ARG A 267 22.97 27.16 -36.27
CA ARG A 267 23.97 27.76 -37.15
C ARG A 267 24.66 28.92 -36.42
N CYS A 268 25.99 28.87 -36.32
CA CYS A 268 26.80 30.04 -36.03
C CYS A 268 27.04 30.84 -37.33
N PRO A 269 27.07 32.18 -37.28
CA PRO A 269 27.40 33.02 -38.42
C PRO A 269 28.90 32.98 -38.71
N ALA A 270 29.23 33.19 -39.99
CA ALA A 270 30.54 33.02 -40.59
C ALA A 270 31.63 33.96 -40.03
N ALA A 271 32.82 33.40 -39.81
CA ALA A 271 34.09 34.09 -39.94
C ALA A 271 35.09 33.11 -40.56
N GLY A 272 35.73 33.54 -41.65
CA GLY A 272 36.40 32.66 -42.60
C GLY A 272 37.65 31.94 -42.09
N ARG A 273 37.87 30.75 -42.66
CA ARG A 273 39.16 30.25 -43.13
C ARG A 273 38.90 29.00 -43.98
N GLN A 274 39.38 29.03 -45.22
CA GLN A 274 39.36 27.93 -46.16
C GLN A 274 40.28 26.81 -45.67
N CYS A 275 39.79 25.57 -45.66
CA CYS A 275 40.63 24.39 -45.88
C CYS A 275 39.77 23.28 -46.50
N SER A 276 40.22 22.85 -47.68
CA SER A 276 39.67 21.82 -48.54
C SER A 276 39.92 20.41 -48.00
N ARG A 277 38.92 19.52 -48.15
CA ARG A 277 38.99 18.04 -48.38
C ARG A 277 37.57 17.48 -48.19
N SER A 278 36.87 17.11 -49.25
CA SER A 278 36.90 15.81 -49.94
C SER A 278 35.97 14.76 -49.32
N THR A 279 34.95 14.44 -50.13
CA THR A 279 34.24 13.16 -50.35
C THR A 279 33.20 12.55 -49.38
N ARG A 280 31.97 12.50 -49.93
CA ARG A 280 30.90 11.46 -49.94
C ARG A 280 29.88 11.38 -48.77
N PRO A 281 28.57 11.48 -49.07
CA PRO A 281 27.49 11.04 -48.16
C PRO A 281 27.09 9.57 -48.43
N PRO A 282 26.62 8.81 -47.41
CA PRO A 282 25.97 7.53 -47.62
C PRO A 282 24.48 7.69 -47.96
N PRO A 283 23.86 6.66 -48.59
CA PRO A 283 22.56 6.79 -49.24
C PRO A 283 21.36 6.51 -48.31
N TYR A 284 20.27 7.20 -48.65
CA TYR A 284 18.86 6.78 -48.65
C TYR A 284 18.51 5.38 -48.11
N TRP A 285 17.55 5.30 -47.17
CA TRP A 285 16.77 4.10 -46.87
C TRP A 285 15.39 4.21 -47.54
N PRO A 286 14.91 3.20 -48.28
CA PRO A 286 13.62 3.24 -48.93
C PRO A 286 12.49 2.72 -48.03
N ASP A 287 11.33 3.33 -48.19
CA ASP A 287 10.00 2.77 -47.94
C ASP A 287 9.84 1.45 -48.70
N LEU A 288 9.32 0.40 -48.06
CA LEU A 288 8.57 -0.66 -48.75
C LEU A 288 7.56 -1.32 -47.80
N ARG A 289 6.29 -1.06 -48.10
CA ARG A 289 5.13 -1.85 -47.72
C ARG A 289 5.10 -3.11 -48.61
N HIS A 290 5.02 -4.30 -48.00
CA HIS A 290 4.00 -5.34 -48.22
C HIS A 290 4.48 -6.77 -47.90
N ALA A 291 3.50 -7.51 -47.34
CA ALA A 291 3.29 -8.96 -47.36
C ALA A 291 4.08 -9.85 -46.39
N GLY A 292 3.33 -10.68 -45.64
CA GLY A 292 3.83 -11.90 -45.03
C GLY A 292 3.32 -12.19 -43.62
N ALA A 293 2.16 -12.81 -43.52
CA ALA A 293 1.50 -13.19 -42.27
C ALA A 293 2.04 -14.48 -41.63
N CYS A 294 2.11 -14.54 -40.28
CA CYS A 294 1.75 -15.66 -39.39
C CYS A 294 2.14 -15.28 -37.93
N GLY A 295 1.21 -14.92 -37.02
CA GLY A 295 0.49 -15.82 -36.10
C GLY A 295 1.39 -16.22 -34.91
N ARG A 296 1.17 -15.86 -33.63
CA ARG A 296 -0.05 -15.78 -32.82
C ARG A 296 0.07 -14.69 -31.74
N ARG A 297 -1.03 -13.97 -31.49
CA ARG A 297 -1.15 -12.93 -30.46
C ARG A 297 -1.55 -13.54 -29.11
N VAL A 298 -0.78 -13.21 -28.09
CA VAL A 298 -1.19 -13.29 -26.68
C VAL A 298 -2.26 -12.21 -26.45
N THR A 299 -3.46 -12.60 -26.06
CA THR A 299 -4.57 -11.69 -25.77
C THR A 299 -4.43 -11.12 -24.35
N THR A 300 -3.75 -9.98 -24.22
CA THR A 300 -3.96 -9.09 -23.05
C THR A 300 -5.36 -8.49 -23.13
N ARG A 301 -6.27 -8.99 -22.30
CA ARG A 301 -7.65 -8.51 -22.17
C ARG A 301 -7.63 -7.12 -21.49
N ARG A 302 -7.75 -6.06 -22.30
CA ARG A 302 -8.07 -4.71 -21.82
C ARG A 302 -9.48 -4.71 -21.23
N VAL A 303 -9.59 -4.38 -19.95
CA VAL A 303 -10.87 -4.01 -19.32
C VAL A 303 -11.34 -2.70 -19.97
N ARG A 304 -12.47 -2.75 -20.67
CA ARG A 304 -13.13 -1.61 -21.29
C ARG A 304 -14.27 -1.19 -20.36
N ILE A 305 -14.09 -0.08 -19.65
CA ILE A 305 -15.18 0.59 -18.94
C ILE A 305 -16.02 1.30 -20.01
N SER A 306 -17.24 0.84 -20.25
CA SER A 306 -18.18 1.48 -21.17
C SER A 306 -19.06 2.45 -20.38
N THR A 307 -18.77 3.74 -20.49
CA THR A 307 -19.72 4.80 -20.16
C THR A 307 -20.61 5.03 -21.38
N ARG A 308 -21.81 4.46 -21.40
CA ARG A 308 -22.86 4.86 -22.35
C ARG A 308 -23.59 6.06 -21.79
N GLY A 309 -23.36 7.21 -22.41
CA GLY A 309 -24.23 8.37 -22.30
C GLY A 309 -25.53 8.12 -23.06
N HIS A 310 -26.66 8.43 -22.43
CA HIS A 310 -27.95 8.53 -23.11
C HIS A 310 -28.32 10.00 -23.25
N HIS A 311 -28.25 10.49 -24.49
CA HIS A 311 -28.95 11.68 -24.96
C HIS A 311 -30.46 11.43 -24.93
N ARG A 312 -31.20 12.32 -24.26
CA ARG A 312 -32.63 12.56 -24.50
C ARG A 312 -32.83 13.27 -25.84
N PRO A 313 -33.99 13.07 -26.48
CA PRO A 313 -34.73 14.18 -27.10
C PRO A 313 -36.11 14.37 -26.46
N GLN A 314 -36.58 15.62 -26.48
CA GLN A 314 -37.85 16.12 -25.95
C GLN A 314 -38.92 16.24 -27.06
N HIS A 315 -40.15 16.57 -26.62
CA HIS A 315 -41.40 16.92 -27.32
C HIS A 315 -42.37 15.74 -27.54
N ARG A 316 -43.69 15.81 -27.28
CA ARG A 316 -44.63 16.94 -27.10
C ARG A 316 -45.93 16.44 -26.43
N LEU A 317 -46.62 17.38 -25.75
CA LEU A 317 -47.98 17.43 -25.17
C LEU A 317 -49.09 16.48 -25.69
N ALA A 318 -49.94 15.96 -24.77
CA ALA A 318 -51.41 16.14 -24.76
C ALA A 318 -52.08 15.43 -23.55
N ILE A 319 -52.91 16.17 -22.79
CA ILE A 319 -53.98 15.71 -21.88
C ILE A 319 -55.30 16.21 -22.51
N PRO A 320 -56.38 15.41 -22.58
CA PRO A 320 -57.63 15.63 -21.81
C PRO A 320 -58.22 14.31 -21.27
N ASP A 321 -58.67 14.18 -20.02
CA ASP A 321 -59.93 14.60 -19.33
C ASP A 321 -61.04 13.52 -19.23
N HIS A 322 -61.61 13.43 -18.01
CA HIS A 322 -62.88 12.84 -17.51
C HIS A 322 -63.08 11.28 -17.47
N ASP A 323 -63.20 10.58 -16.32
CA ASP A 323 -64.20 10.55 -15.19
C ASP A 323 -65.46 9.68 -15.51
N PRO A 324 -66.30 9.15 -14.57
CA PRO A 324 -66.16 8.60 -13.19
C PRO A 324 -66.80 7.18 -13.02
N ALA A 325 -66.50 6.44 -11.93
CA ALA A 325 -67.47 5.51 -11.31
C ALA A 325 -67.16 5.13 -9.83
N ARG A 326 -67.87 5.83 -8.94
CA ARG A 326 -68.38 5.53 -7.58
C ARG A 326 -68.21 4.12 -6.95
N ARG A 327 -67.83 4.07 -5.65
CA ARG A 327 -68.69 3.80 -4.43
C ARG A 327 -67.80 3.51 -3.19
N SER A 328 -67.84 4.37 -2.15
CA SER A 328 -68.39 4.12 -0.78
C SER A 328 -67.69 2.98 0.00
N GLU A 329 -67.13 3.11 1.21
CA GLU A 329 -67.57 3.84 2.41
C GLU A 329 -66.47 3.87 3.50
N ARG A 330 -66.34 5.03 4.17
CA ARG A 330 -66.24 5.30 5.63
C ARG A 330 -65.95 4.10 6.57
N GLY A 331 -65.11 4.14 7.60
CA GLY A 331 -64.42 5.22 8.30
C GLY A 331 -63.99 4.76 9.71
N ARG A 332 -63.38 5.71 10.45
CA ARG A 332 -63.07 5.75 11.90
C ARG A 332 -61.70 5.26 12.39
N ARG A 333 -60.88 6.27 12.73
CA ARG A 333 -59.88 6.27 13.82
C ARG A 333 -60.58 6.19 15.20
N PRO A 334 -59.82 5.94 16.28
CA PRO A 334 -59.47 7.07 17.15
C PRO A 334 -57.99 7.12 17.62
N ARG A 335 -57.58 8.34 18.02
CA ARG A 335 -56.35 8.72 18.74
C ARG A 335 -56.63 8.79 20.25
N ALA A 336 -55.62 8.52 21.09
CA ALA A 336 -55.21 9.29 22.30
C ALA A 336 -54.09 8.51 23.04
N GLY A 337 -52.88 9.07 23.23
CA GLY A 337 -52.40 9.67 24.50
C GLY A 337 -51.41 8.68 25.17
N THR A 338 -50.26 8.97 25.79
CA THR A 338 -49.56 10.17 26.29
C THR A 338 -48.12 9.70 26.65
N PRO A 339 -47.04 10.50 26.56
CA PRO A 339 -45.67 10.02 26.82
C PRO A 339 -45.25 10.17 28.31
N ARG A 340 -44.53 9.18 28.88
CA ARG A 340 -43.96 9.23 30.23
C ARG A 340 -42.42 9.43 30.22
N ARG A 341 -42.04 10.64 30.65
CA ARG A 341 -40.90 11.12 31.47
C ARG A 341 -39.51 10.44 31.42
N ARG A 342 -38.50 11.27 31.12
CA ARG A 342 -37.08 11.18 31.51
C ARG A 342 -36.89 11.38 33.04
N PRO A 343 -35.86 10.79 33.66
CA PRO A 343 -35.32 11.28 34.93
C PRO A 343 -34.18 12.29 34.71
N THR A 344 -34.15 13.28 35.60
CA THR A 344 -33.24 14.43 35.67
C THR A 344 -31.94 14.12 36.43
N ARG A 345 -30.90 14.88 36.06
CA ARG A 345 -29.58 15.01 36.70
C ARG A 345 -29.68 15.29 38.21
N GLY A 346 -28.75 14.73 38.98
CA GLY A 346 -28.45 15.13 40.36
C GLY A 346 -26.98 14.84 40.71
N THR A 347 -26.24 15.88 41.10
CA THR A 347 -24.95 15.87 41.82
C THR A 347 -24.80 17.29 42.42
N PRO A 348 -24.02 17.54 43.49
CA PRO A 348 -23.43 16.70 44.55
C PRO A 348 -23.87 17.16 45.97
N PRO A 349 -23.30 16.59 47.05
CA PRO A 349 -22.58 17.50 47.95
C PRO A 349 -21.27 16.92 48.52
N GLY A 350 -20.31 17.81 48.76
CA GLY A 350 -19.29 17.71 49.80
C GLY A 350 -19.17 19.06 50.51
N PRO A 351 -18.27 19.28 51.49
CA PRO A 351 -17.43 18.34 52.22
C PRO A 351 -17.70 18.38 53.75
N ARG A 352 -17.24 17.39 54.52
CA ARG A 352 -17.06 17.55 55.98
C ARG A 352 -15.64 17.19 56.39
N ALA A 353 -15.07 18.13 57.13
CA ALA A 353 -13.69 18.23 57.54
C ALA A 353 -13.33 17.26 58.69
N ALA A 354 -12.02 17.10 58.83
CA ALA A 354 -11.30 16.31 59.80
C ALA A 354 -11.49 16.74 61.26
N ALA A 355 -11.34 15.77 62.17
CA ALA A 355 -10.78 15.99 63.50
C ALA A 355 -10.14 14.68 64.01
N ARG A 356 -8.80 14.63 63.98
CA ARG A 356 -7.97 13.73 64.80
C ARG A 356 -7.39 14.57 65.95
N LEU A 357 -7.56 14.10 67.17
CA LEU A 357 -6.84 14.43 68.42
C LEU A 357 -6.71 13.08 69.14
N ARG A 358 -5.64 12.64 69.80
CA ARG A 358 -4.30 13.14 70.15
C ARG A 358 -3.53 11.92 70.77
N PRO A 359 -2.30 12.04 71.34
CA PRO A 359 -1.22 11.06 71.23
C PRO A 359 -0.87 10.34 72.54
N THR A 360 0.09 9.41 72.48
CA THR A 360 0.96 9.07 73.62
C THR A 360 2.44 9.10 73.18
N ARG A 361 3.21 9.89 73.94
CA ARG A 361 4.68 9.94 74.08
C ARG A 361 4.99 9.46 75.51
N PRO A 362 6.22 9.13 75.92
CA PRO A 362 7.48 9.87 75.69
C PRO A 362 8.33 9.38 74.52
#